data_AF-A0A7S1UA46-F1
#
_entry.id   AF-A0A7S1UA46-F1
#
_cell.length_a   1.000
_cell.length_b   1.000
_cell.length_c   1.000
_cell.angle_alpha   90.00
_cell.angle_beta   90.00
_cell.angle_gamma   90.00
#
_symmetry.space_group_name_H-M   'P 1'
#
loop_
_entity.id
_entity.type
_entity.pdbx_description
1 polymer ?
#
loop_
_entity_poly.entity_id
_entity_poly.type
_entity_poly.pdbx_seq_one_letter_code
_entity_poly.pdbx_strand_id
1 'polypeptide(L)'
;MEAFRAMFLPAGFPQSVSQDYVAYQVWDTLQGLMGYFKYVILTFSFLRGLGLGGDGGAAAGGGSTVRNAVVFFVARDCIHLLAGLAFGVPALTERFSGRKSIRRYRLLAKVIRALNGVVELASGALYGGRYFAHMQFLVSISNAACTVMSSQTRAALMTHFARIGNFADCAAKEGNQDRGVKLAGILAVAFLIDDLGHNIEIACMAYAIVTVLQLAFNV
;
A
#
# COMPACT_ATOMS: atom_id res chain seq x y z
N MET A 1 -2.81 -29.00 -11.65
CA MET A 1 -3.89 -28.00 -11.52
C MET A 1 -4.48 -27.91 -10.12
N GLU A 2 -4.57 -29.00 -9.35
CA GLU A 2 -5.12 -28.98 -7.98
C GLU A 2 -4.31 -28.13 -7.00
N ALA A 3 -2.97 -28.22 -7.02
CA ALA A 3 -2.12 -27.41 -6.15
C ALA A 3 -2.30 -25.89 -6.40
N PHE A 4 -2.46 -25.48 -7.66
CA PHE A 4 -2.71 -24.08 -8.02
C PHE A 4 -4.08 -23.61 -7.51
N ARG A 5 -5.12 -24.44 -7.68
CA ARG A 5 -6.46 -24.16 -7.12
C ARG A 5 -6.41 -24.08 -5.59
N ALA A 6 -5.73 -25.01 -4.93
CA ALA A 6 -5.60 -25.01 -3.48
C ALA A 6 -4.77 -23.83 -2.95
N MET A 7 -3.85 -23.27 -3.76
CA MET A 7 -3.06 -22.10 -3.39
C MET A 7 -3.91 -20.82 -3.41
N PHE A 8 -4.76 -20.64 -4.41
CA PHE A 8 -5.47 -19.38 -4.66
C PHE A 8 -6.96 -19.39 -4.33
N LEU A 9 -7.60 -20.55 -4.17
CA LEU A 9 -9.04 -20.67 -3.92
C LEU A 9 -9.32 -21.36 -2.59
N PRO A 10 -10.39 -20.96 -1.87
CA PRO A 10 -10.79 -21.63 -0.64
C PRO A 10 -11.22 -23.07 -0.88
N ALA A 11 -11.07 -23.92 0.13
CA ALA A 11 -11.57 -25.29 0.09
C ALA A 11 -13.09 -25.30 -0.11
N GLY A 12 -13.59 -26.19 -0.98
CA GLY A 12 -15.02 -26.27 -1.31
C GLY A 12 -15.54 -25.10 -2.15
N PHE A 13 -14.65 -24.33 -2.80
CA PHE A 13 -15.05 -23.32 -3.78
C PHE A 13 -15.79 -23.99 -4.97
N PRO A 14 -16.90 -23.42 -5.47
CA PRO A 14 -17.47 -22.11 -5.11
C PRO A 14 -18.49 -22.10 -3.96
N GLN A 15 -18.96 -23.25 -3.46
CA GLN A 15 -20.05 -23.30 -2.49
C GLN A 15 -19.65 -22.77 -1.09
N SER A 16 -18.37 -22.85 -0.73
CA SER A 16 -17.85 -22.43 0.57
C SER A 16 -17.73 -20.92 0.77
N VAL A 17 -17.92 -20.12 -0.28
CA VAL A 17 -17.84 -18.66 -0.25
C VAL A 17 -19.13 -17.99 -0.73
N SER A 18 -19.26 -16.71 -0.43
CA SER A 18 -20.35 -15.89 -0.96
C SER A 18 -20.27 -15.71 -2.48
N GLN A 19 -21.41 -15.45 -3.13
CA GLN A 19 -21.47 -15.33 -4.59
C GLN A 19 -20.73 -14.11 -5.14
N ASP A 20 -20.57 -13.06 -4.33
CA ASP A 20 -19.84 -11.84 -4.63
C ASP A 20 -18.31 -11.97 -4.49
N TYR A 21 -17.80 -13.09 -3.96
CA TYR A 21 -16.36 -13.30 -3.75
C TYR A 21 -15.53 -13.15 -5.03
N VAL A 22 -15.94 -13.79 -6.13
CA VAL A 22 -15.16 -13.76 -7.38
C VAL A 22 -15.11 -12.35 -7.97
N ALA A 23 -16.25 -11.67 -8.01
CA ALA A 23 -16.31 -10.30 -8.48
C ALA A 23 -15.41 -9.39 -7.63
N TYR A 24 -15.50 -9.50 -6.30
CA TYR A 24 -14.61 -8.77 -5.39
C TYR A 24 -13.13 -9.04 -5.71
N GLN A 25 -12.74 -10.31 -5.85
CA GLN A 25 -11.34 -10.68 -6.06
C GLN A 25 -10.75 -10.13 -7.36
N VAL A 26 -11.52 -10.08 -8.45
CA VAL A 26 -11.05 -9.49 -9.71
C VAL A 26 -10.67 -8.02 -9.52
N TRP A 27 -11.56 -7.24 -8.88
CA TRP A 27 -11.31 -5.82 -8.66
C TRP A 27 -10.22 -5.56 -7.61
N ASP A 28 -10.17 -6.37 -6.54
CA ASP A 28 -9.12 -6.25 -5.51
C ASP A 28 -7.74 -6.62 -6.08
N THR A 29 -7.67 -7.58 -7.00
CA THR A 29 -6.46 -7.96 -7.74
C THR A 29 -5.95 -6.79 -8.59
N LEU A 30 -6.83 -6.19 -9.41
CA LEU A 30 -6.46 -5.02 -10.22
C LEU A 30 -5.99 -3.85 -9.35
N GLN A 31 -6.67 -3.64 -8.23
CA GLN A 31 -6.32 -2.61 -7.26
C GLN A 31 -4.98 -2.88 -6.54
N GLY A 32 -4.70 -4.13 -6.22
CA GLY A 32 -3.42 -4.57 -5.66
C GLY A 32 -2.28 -4.33 -6.63
N LEU A 33 -2.49 -4.59 -7.92
CA LEU A 33 -1.50 -4.35 -8.97
C LEU A 33 -1.16 -2.85 -9.08
N MET A 34 -2.19 -2.00 -9.16
CA MET A 34 -2.00 -0.55 -9.14
C MET A 34 -1.30 -0.08 -7.86
N GLY A 35 -1.63 -0.68 -6.72
CA GLY A 35 -0.98 -0.40 -5.44
C GLY A 35 0.51 -0.73 -5.45
N TYR A 36 0.89 -1.83 -6.09
CA TYR A 36 2.29 -2.23 -6.24
C TYR A 36 3.08 -1.25 -7.11
N PHE A 37 2.54 -0.81 -8.24
CA PHE A 37 3.18 0.22 -9.08
C PHE A 37 3.40 1.52 -8.31
N LYS A 38 2.39 2.00 -7.57
CA LYS A 38 2.55 3.17 -6.71
C LYS A 38 3.66 2.98 -5.68
N TYR A 39 3.72 1.81 -5.04
CA TYR A 39 4.76 1.50 -4.06
C TYR A 39 6.17 1.64 -4.65
N VAL A 40 6.40 1.15 -5.87
CA VAL A 40 7.72 1.28 -6.53
C VAL A 40 8.07 2.75 -6.79
N ILE A 41 7.13 3.52 -7.36
CA ILE A 41 7.34 4.94 -7.68
C ILE A 41 7.66 5.73 -6.40
N LEU A 42 6.87 5.53 -5.35
CA LEU A 42 7.07 6.19 -4.06
C LEU A 42 8.41 5.80 -3.41
N THR A 43 8.85 4.54 -3.60
CA THR A 43 10.16 4.08 -3.12
C THR A 43 11.29 4.85 -3.79
N PHE A 44 11.25 5.04 -5.12
CA PHE A 44 12.24 5.87 -5.82
C PHE A 44 12.26 7.31 -5.31
N SER A 45 11.09 7.93 -5.17
CA SER A 45 10.97 9.29 -4.67
C SER A 45 11.52 9.43 -3.25
N PHE A 46 11.22 8.46 -2.38
CA PHE A 46 11.71 8.44 -1.02
C PHE A 46 13.24 8.33 -0.96
N LEU A 47 13.84 7.42 -1.74
CA LEU A 47 15.29 7.25 -1.83
C LEU A 47 15.99 8.49 -2.42
N ARG A 48 15.40 9.11 -3.44
CA ARG A 48 15.86 10.38 -4.01
C ARG A 48 15.81 11.50 -2.96
N GLY A 49 14.74 11.59 -2.19
CA GLY A 49 14.59 12.56 -1.11
C GLY A 49 15.60 12.39 0.04
N LEU A 50 16.10 11.17 0.25
CA LEU A 50 17.21 10.88 1.15
C LEU A 50 18.60 11.18 0.55
N GLY A 51 18.66 11.59 -0.72
CA GLY A 51 19.90 11.90 -1.43
C GLY A 51 20.66 10.68 -1.92
N LEU A 52 20.00 9.52 -2.12
CA LEU A 52 20.64 8.27 -2.57
C LEU A 52 20.56 8.04 -4.10
N GLY A 53 20.46 9.11 -4.90
CA GLY A 53 20.05 9.03 -6.32
C GLY A 53 21.08 9.42 -7.39
N GLY A 54 22.35 9.68 -7.07
CA GLY A 54 23.41 9.95 -8.06
C GLY A 54 23.36 11.30 -8.80
N ASP A 55 22.18 11.90 -8.97
CA ASP A 55 22.00 13.19 -9.66
C ASP A 55 22.35 14.38 -8.77
N GLY A 56 23.64 14.56 -8.45
CA GLY A 56 24.28 15.84 -8.05
C GLY A 56 23.72 16.67 -6.89
N GLY A 57 22.65 16.25 -6.23
CA GLY A 57 21.92 17.00 -5.20
C GLY A 57 22.47 16.78 -3.80
N ALA A 58 23.76 17.05 -3.59
CA ALA A 58 24.25 17.27 -2.24
C ALA A 58 23.90 18.69 -1.79
N ALA A 59 22.72 18.95 -1.21
CA ALA A 59 22.48 20.19 -0.44
C ALA A 59 21.16 20.23 0.35
N ALA A 60 21.11 19.60 1.52
CA ALA A 60 20.41 20.14 2.70
C ALA A 60 20.85 19.39 3.99
N GLY A 61 22.09 19.66 4.44
CA GLY A 61 22.52 19.38 5.81
C GLY A 61 23.26 18.05 6.06
N GLY A 62 24.53 17.99 5.66
CA GLY A 62 25.47 16.92 6.01
C GLY A 62 25.39 15.73 5.06
N GLY A 63 26.52 15.38 4.43
CA GLY A 63 26.60 14.30 3.44
C GLY A 63 25.74 13.10 3.83
N SER A 64 24.79 12.73 2.97
CA SER A 64 23.86 11.62 3.18
C SER A 64 24.64 10.31 3.12
N THR A 65 25.36 10.02 4.19
CA THR A 65 26.01 8.74 4.39
C THR A 65 24.89 7.71 4.50
N VAL A 66 25.10 6.52 3.95
CA VAL A 66 24.16 5.37 4.06
C VAL A 66 23.67 5.20 5.50
N ARG A 67 24.55 5.45 6.49
CA ARG A 67 24.22 5.49 7.92
C ARG A 67 23.05 6.43 8.26
N ASN A 68 23.05 7.67 7.78
CA ASN A 68 22.00 8.65 8.09
C ASN A 68 20.65 8.24 7.49
N ALA A 69 20.67 7.72 6.26
CA ALA A 69 19.48 7.17 5.61
C ALA A 69 18.89 5.98 6.40
N VAL A 70 19.75 5.08 6.90
CA VAL A 70 19.32 3.95 7.73
C VAL A 70 18.73 4.42 9.06
N VAL A 71 19.37 5.39 9.75
CA VAL A 71 18.83 5.97 10.99
C VAL A 71 17.47 6.62 10.74
N PHE A 72 17.32 7.36 9.64
CA PHE A 72 16.05 7.95 9.24
C PHE A 72 14.97 6.88 8.98
N PHE A 73 15.32 5.82 8.26
CA PHE A 73 14.42 4.71 7.97
C PHE A 73 13.93 4.03 9.25
N VAL A 74 14.85 3.72 10.18
CA VAL A 74 14.51 3.14 11.48
C VAL A 74 13.61 4.07 12.30
N ALA A 75 13.91 5.37 12.35
CA ALA A 75 13.08 6.34 13.06
C ALA A 75 11.66 6.43 12.46
N ARG A 76 11.56 6.45 11.13
CA ARG A 76 10.28 6.45 10.40
C ARG A 76 9.47 5.18 10.69
N ASP A 77 10.12 4.03 10.76
CA ASP A 77 9.50 2.73 11.06
C ASP A 77 9.02 2.66 12.52
N CYS A 78 9.82 3.12 13.48
CA CYS A 78 9.39 3.26 14.88
C CYS A 78 8.13 4.12 15.00
N ILE A 79 8.09 5.28 14.34
CA ILE A 79 6.90 6.15 14.34
C ILE A 79 5.70 5.45 13.69
N HIS A 80 5.91 4.72 12.59
CA HIS A 80 4.85 3.96 11.93
C HIS A 80 4.22 2.93 12.88
N LEU A 81 5.06 2.17 13.58
CA LEU A 81 4.64 1.13 14.51
C LEU A 81 3.92 1.71 15.72
N LEU A 82 4.47 2.78 16.33
CA LEU A 82 3.83 3.47 17.45
C LEU A 82 2.46 4.04 17.06
N ALA A 83 2.36 4.67 15.89
CA ALA A 83 1.09 5.15 15.36
C ALA A 83 0.12 3.98 15.09
N GLY A 84 0.61 2.87 14.52
CA GLY A 84 -0.18 1.66 14.28
C GLY A 84 -0.77 1.08 15.57
N LEU A 85 0.00 1.03 16.65
CA LEU A 85 -0.47 0.63 17.98
C LEU A 85 -1.54 1.60 18.51
N ALA A 86 -1.30 2.91 18.38
CA ALA A 86 -2.26 3.93 18.81
C ALA A 86 -3.60 3.86 18.04
N PHE A 87 -3.55 3.62 16.72
CA PHE A 87 -4.75 3.46 15.89
C PHE A 87 -5.40 2.07 16.04
N GLY A 88 -4.66 1.08 16.54
CA GLY A 88 -5.09 -0.31 16.71
C GLY A 88 -5.93 -0.58 17.96
N VAL A 89 -6.32 0.45 18.72
CA VAL A 89 -7.15 0.28 19.92
C VAL A 89 -8.56 -0.23 19.59
N PRO A 90 -9.20 -1.03 20.46
CA PRO A 90 -10.52 -1.63 20.21
C PRO A 90 -11.59 -0.63 19.75
N ALA A 91 -11.62 0.55 20.37
CA ALA A 91 -12.58 1.60 20.04
C ALA A 91 -12.50 2.07 18.57
N LEU A 92 -11.31 2.02 17.96
CA LEU A 92 -11.11 2.40 16.56
C LEU A 92 -11.29 1.19 15.63
N THR A 93 -10.78 0.02 16.00
CA THR A 93 -10.89 -1.18 15.17
C THR A 93 -12.34 -1.65 15.00
N GLU A 94 -13.17 -1.53 16.03
CA GLU A 94 -14.61 -1.78 15.95
C GLU A 94 -15.33 -0.80 15.01
N ARG A 95 -14.91 0.48 14.99
CA ARG A 95 -15.47 1.48 14.06
C ARG A 95 -15.13 1.14 12.61
N PHE A 96 -13.91 0.67 12.37
CA PHE A 96 -13.43 0.33 11.02
C PHE A 96 -14.04 -0.97 10.49
N SER A 97 -14.33 -1.94 11.35
CA SER A 97 -14.95 -3.23 10.98
C SER A 97 -16.48 -3.18 10.89
N GLY A 98 -17.11 -2.05 11.27
CA GLY A 98 -18.56 -1.87 11.22
C GLY A 98 -19.16 -2.10 9.83
N ARG A 99 -20.11 -3.05 9.70
CA ARG A 99 -20.65 -3.51 8.40
C ARG A 99 -21.18 -2.40 7.49
N LYS A 100 -21.78 -1.35 8.07
CA LYS A 100 -22.33 -0.19 7.32
C LYS A 100 -21.25 0.81 6.89
N SER A 101 -20.06 0.79 7.51
CA SER A 101 -18.98 1.74 7.28
C SER A 101 -17.78 1.17 6.51
N ILE A 102 -17.73 -0.15 6.24
CA ILE A 102 -16.62 -0.81 5.53
C ILE A 102 -16.24 -0.08 4.24
N ARG A 103 -17.20 0.17 3.34
CA ARG A 103 -16.95 0.86 2.07
C ARG A 103 -16.40 2.27 2.27
N ARG A 104 -16.89 2.99 3.29
CA ARG A 104 -16.45 4.36 3.60
C ARG A 104 -15.00 4.38 4.09
N TYR A 105 -14.64 3.52 5.04
CA TYR A 105 -13.27 3.45 5.57
C TYR A 105 -12.28 2.89 4.54
N ARG A 106 -12.72 1.96 3.68
CA ARG A 106 -11.89 1.44 2.59
C ARG A 106 -11.59 2.53 1.55
N LEU A 107 -12.58 3.33 1.17
CA LEU A 107 -12.37 4.48 0.28
C LEU A 107 -11.52 5.57 0.96
N LEU A 108 -11.81 5.89 2.23
CA LEU A 108 -11.07 6.90 2.99
C LEU A 108 -9.59 6.55 3.09
N ALA A 109 -9.26 5.31 3.47
CA ALA A 109 -7.86 4.87 3.55
C ALA A 109 -7.13 4.99 2.20
N LYS A 110 -7.84 4.77 1.08
CA LYS A 110 -7.26 4.92 -0.27
C LYS A 110 -7.05 6.36 -0.66
N VAL A 111 -8.00 7.24 -0.37
CA VAL A 111 -7.87 8.69 -0.63
C VAL A 111 -6.72 9.26 0.20
N ILE A 112 -6.65 8.93 1.49
CA ILE A 112 -5.55 9.38 2.36
C ILE A 112 -4.21 8.84 1.84
N ARG A 113 -4.12 7.54 1.48
CA ARG A 113 -2.89 6.99 0.88
C ARG A 113 -2.52 7.66 -0.44
N ALA A 114 -3.49 8.02 -1.28
CA ALA A 114 -3.25 8.74 -2.52
C ALA A 114 -2.63 10.11 -2.25
N LEU A 115 -3.19 10.87 -1.30
CA LEU A 115 -2.67 12.17 -0.88
C LEU A 115 -1.29 12.06 -0.24
N ASN A 116 -1.09 11.08 0.64
CA ASN A 116 0.21 10.79 1.25
C ASN A 116 1.28 10.53 0.19
N GLY A 117 0.97 9.76 -0.85
CA GLY A 117 1.92 9.52 -1.94
C GLY A 117 2.22 10.78 -2.75
N VAL A 118 1.27 11.71 -2.92
CA VAL A 118 1.57 13.03 -3.53
C VAL A 118 2.56 13.82 -2.66
N VAL A 119 2.40 13.79 -1.34
CA VAL A 119 3.34 14.42 -0.39
C VAL A 119 4.72 13.74 -0.46
N GLU A 120 4.78 12.41 -0.56
CA GLU A 120 6.05 11.68 -0.74
C GLU A 120 6.74 11.98 -2.08
N LEU A 121 5.98 12.13 -3.17
CA LEU A 121 6.50 12.57 -4.46
C LEU A 121 7.05 14.00 -4.41
N ALA A 122 6.27 14.93 -3.87
CA ALA A 122 6.66 16.33 -3.75
C ALA A 122 7.88 16.50 -2.84
N SER A 123 7.90 15.81 -1.71
CA SER A 123 9.05 15.89 -0.78
C SER A 123 10.31 15.24 -1.34
N GLY A 124 10.20 14.17 -2.14
CA GLY A 124 11.34 13.58 -2.84
C GLY A 124 11.88 14.46 -3.98
N ALA A 125 11.00 15.19 -4.68
CA ALA A 125 11.39 16.16 -5.71
C ALA A 125 12.19 17.35 -5.17
N LEU A 126 11.97 17.71 -3.90
CA LEU A 126 12.61 18.85 -3.22
C LEU A 126 13.98 18.49 -2.59
N TYR A 127 14.60 17.38 -2.99
CA TYR A 127 15.97 16.96 -2.61
C TYR A 127 16.32 17.12 -1.12
N GLY A 128 15.48 16.60 -0.24
CA GLY A 128 15.80 16.59 1.20
C GLY A 128 15.77 17.97 1.87
N GLY A 129 15.02 18.93 1.31
CA GLY A 129 14.84 20.25 1.91
C GLY A 129 14.43 20.21 3.39
N ARG A 130 14.55 21.34 4.09
CA ARG A 130 14.38 21.48 5.57
C ARG A 130 13.13 20.79 6.17
N TYR A 131 12.08 20.58 5.38
CA TYR A 131 10.82 19.97 5.80
C TYR A 131 10.65 18.49 5.44
N PHE A 132 11.59 17.87 4.70
CA PHE A 132 11.50 16.49 4.23
C PHE A 132 11.22 15.52 5.38
N ALA A 133 12.02 15.59 6.44
CA ALA A 133 11.87 14.72 7.61
C ALA A 133 10.47 14.82 8.25
N HIS A 134 9.99 16.05 8.45
CA HIS A 134 8.68 16.30 9.06
C HIS A 134 7.54 15.76 8.18
N MET A 135 7.60 15.98 6.87
CA MET A 135 6.60 15.47 5.92
C MET A 135 6.57 13.94 5.93
N GLN A 136 7.72 13.29 5.88
CA GLN A 136 7.83 11.83 5.86
C GLN A 136 7.32 11.19 7.17
N PHE A 137 7.56 11.80 8.32
CA PHE A 137 7.00 11.32 9.59
C PHE A 137 5.48 11.49 9.65
N LEU A 138 4.94 12.63 9.20
CA LEU A 138 3.49 12.84 9.12
C LEU A 138 2.83 11.82 8.18
N VAL A 139 3.44 11.60 7.01
CA VAL A 139 2.97 10.56 6.08
C VAL A 139 3.04 9.18 6.72
N SER A 140 4.10 8.87 7.47
CA SER A 140 4.24 7.58 8.17
C SER A 140 3.10 7.32 9.16
N ILE A 141 2.75 8.32 9.98
CA ILE A 141 1.63 8.26 10.93
C ILE A 141 0.29 8.07 10.19
N SER A 142 0.07 8.86 9.15
CA SER A 142 -1.14 8.80 8.32
C SER A 142 -1.29 7.45 7.62
N ASN A 143 -0.19 6.91 7.08
CA ASN A 143 -0.17 5.58 6.48
C ASN A 143 -0.41 4.47 7.50
N ALA A 144 0.07 4.62 8.74
CA ALA A 144 -0.21 3.67 9.83
C ALA A 144 -1.72 3.60 10.11
N ALA A 145 -2.40 4.74 10.20
CA ALA A 145 -3.86 4.79 10.34
C ALA A 145 -4.56 4.07 9.17
N CYS A 146 -4.13 4.34 7.93
CA CYS A 146 -4.69 3.70 6.74
C CYS A 146 -4.45 2.18 6.71
N THR A 147 -3.29 1.72 7.20
CA THR A 147 -2.97 0.29 7.33
C THR A 147 -3.92 -0.39 8.30
N VAL A 148 -4.20 0.21 9.45
CA VAL A 148 -5.17 -0.33 10.41
C VAL A 148 -6.57 -0.36 9.80
N MET A 149 -7.05 0.74 9.19
CA MET A 149 -8.36 0.78 8.52
C MET A 149 -8.50 -0.31 7.44
N SER A 150 -7.47 -0.46 6.60
CA SER A 150 -7.47 -1.46 5.52
C SER A 150 -7.47 -2.89 6.06
N SER A 151 -6.72 -3.15 7.13
CA SER A 151 -6.66 -4.46 7.78
C SER A 151 -8.00 -4.86 8.38
N GLN A 152 -8.65 -3.94 9.11
CA GLN A 152 -9.95 -4.21 9.75
C GLN A 152 -11.08 -4.37 8.73
N THR A 153 -11.11 -3.53 7.69
CA THR A 153 -12.10 -3.67 6.60
C THR A 153 -11.91 -4.96 5.82
N ARG A 154 -10.66 -5.39 5.56
CA ARG A 154 -10.36 -6.68 4.95
C ARG A 154 -10.81 -7.85 5.82
N ALA A 155 -10.53 -7.83 7.12
CA ALA A 155 -10.98 -8.87 8.04
C ALA A 155 -12.51 -9.00 8.03
N ALA A 156 -13.24 -7.88 8.08
CA ALA A 156 -14.70 -7.88 8.01
C ALA A 156 -15.23 -8.44 6.68
N LEU A 157 -14.55 -8.18 5.56
CA LEU A 157 -14.88 -8.77 4.25
C LEU A 157 -14.63 -10.28 4.21
N MET A 158 -13.50 -10.75 4.75
CA MET A 158 -13.22 -12.19 4.81
C MET A 158 -14.24 -12.94 5.67
N THR A 159 -14.70 -12.32 6.77
CA THR A 159 -15.79 -12.86 7.58
C THR A 159 -17.11 -12.91 6.81
N HIS A 160 -17.42 -11.88 6.00
CA HIS A 160 -18.62 -11.89 5.14
C HIS A 160 -18.54 -12.96 4.04
N PHE A 161 -17.35 -13.20 3.48
CA PHE A 161 -17.16 -14.22 2.44
C PHE A 161 -17.18 -15.65 2.96
N ALA A 162 -16.81 -15.88 4.23
CA ALA A 162 -16.82 -17.20 4.83
C ALA A 162 -18.24 -17.69 5.13
N ARG A 163 -18.76 -18.65 4.35
CA ARG A 163 -20.11 -19.20 4.54
C ARG A 163 -20.18 -20.37 5.51
N ILE A 164 -19.12 -21.16 5.59
CA ILE A 164 -19.07 -22.41 6.38
C ILE A 164 -18.14 -22.29 7.59
N GLY A 165 -17.94 -21.07 8.10
CA GLY A 165 -16.97 -20.81 9.17
C GLY A 165 -15.51 -20.89 8.73
N ASN A 166 -15.24 -20.85 7.41
CA ASN A 166 -13.92 -20.95 6.79
C ASN A 166 -13.14 -19.62 6.73
N PHE A 167 -13.27 -18.76 7.75
CA PHE A 167 -12.62 -17.45 7.79
C PHE A 167 -11.10 -17.52 7.57
N ALA A 168 -10.43 -18.42 8.30
CA ALA A 168 -8.98 -18.57 8.24
C ALA A 168 -8.50 -18.96 6.83
N ASP A 169 -9.26 -19.82 6.14
CA ASP A 169 -8.95 -20.24 4.78
C ASP A 169 -9.16 -19.07 3.80
N CYS A 170 -10.30 -18.38 3.86
CA CYS A 170 -10.56 -17.17 3.05
C CYS A 170 -9.47 -16.11 3.22
N ALA A 171 -9.06 -15.83 4.46
CA ALA A 171 -8.01 -14.88 4.77
C ALA A 171 -6.64 -15.33 4.24
N ALA A 172 -6.32 -16.62 4.33
CA ALA A 172 -5.09 -17.18 3.77
C ALA A 172 -5.06 -17.07 2.24
N LYS A 173 -6.18 -17.34 1.56
CA LYS A 173 -6.26 -17.24 0.10
C LYS A 173 -6.21 -15.82 -0.41
N GLU A 174 -6.85 -14.87 0.28
CA GLU A 174 -6.66 -13.46 -0.03
C GLU A 174 -5.17 -13.11 0.01
N GLY A 175 -4.48 -13.52 1.08
CA GLY A 175 -3.05 -13.22 1.21
C GLY A 175 -2.21 -13.85 0.10
N ASN A 176 -2.58 -15.03 -0.40
CA ASN A 176 -1.92 -15.66 -1.54
C ASN A 176 -2.23 -14.95 -2.87
N GLN A 177 -3.46 -14.49 -3.07
CA GLN A 177 -3.85 -13.71 -4.24
C GLN A 177 -3.08 -12.38 -4.27
N ASP A 178 -2.99 -11.66 -3.15
CA ASP A 178 -2.19 -10.43 -3.03
C ASP A 178 -0.70 -10.67 -3.35
N ARG A 179 -0.11 -11.78 -2.87
CA ARG A 179 1.26 -12.18 -3.24
C ARG A 179 1.40 -12.48 -4.73
N GLY A 180 0.44 -13.21 -5.32
CA GLY A 180 0.43 -13.51 -6.74
C GLY A 180 0.38 -12.25 -7.61
N VAL A 181 -0.44 -11.29 -7.21
CA VAL A 181 -0.53 -9.97 -7.86
C VAL A 181 0.78 -9.21 -7.78
N LYS A 182 1.42 -9.18 -6.61
CA LYS A 182 2.74 -8.54 -6.44
C LYS A 182 3.82 -9.19 -7.29
N LEU A 183 3.83 -10.53 -7.41
CA LEU A 183 4.75 -11.24 -8.30
C LEU A 183 4.56 -10.81 -9.76
N ALA A 184 3.31 -10.73 -10.24
CA ALA A 184 3.03 -10.21 -11.57
C ALA A 184 3.44 -8.74 -11.72
N GLY A 185 3.21 -7.93 -10.69
CA GLY A 185 3.61 -6.52 -10.65
C GLY A 185 5.13 -6.33 -10.71
N ILE A 186 5.91 -7.16 -10.02
CA ILE A 186 7.38 -7.15 -10.07
C ILE A 186 7.85 -7.36 -11.52
N LEU A 187 7.32 -8.37 -12.20
CA LEU A 187 7.68 -8.67 -13.58
C LEU A 187 7.32 -7.50 -14.52
N ALA A 188 6.16 -6.88 -14.33
CA ALA A 188 5.74 -5.73 -15.14
C ALA A 188 6.61 -4.49 -14.90
N VAL A 189 6.93 -4.19 -13.64
CA VAL A 189 7.78 -3.05 -13.27
C VAL A 189 9.22 -3.21 -13.75
N ALA A 190 9.75 -4.44 -13.80
CA ALA A 190 11.12 -4.67 -14.23
C ALA A 190 11.43 -4.07 -15.62
N PHE A 191 10.44 -3.97 -16.50
CA PHE A 191 10.58 -3.34 -17.82
C PHE A 191 10.46 -1.80 -17.79
N LEU A 192 9.92 -1.22 -16.73
CA LEU A 192 9.62 0.21 -16.60
C LEU A 192 10.53 0.92 -15.57
N ILE A 193 11.42 0.16 -14.92
CA ILE A 193 12.14 0.60 -13.72
C ILE A 193 13.11 1.75 -14.03
N ASP A 194 13.79 1.69 -15.18
CA ASP A 194 14.76 2.70 -15.61
C ASP A 194 14.06 4.04 -15.93
N ASP A 195 12.96 3.98 -16.68
CA ASP A 195 12.17 5.17 -17.05
C ASP A 195 11.55 5.86 -15.83
N LEU A 196 11.05 5.07 -14.86
CA LEU A 196 10.45 5.55 -13.62
C LEU A 196 11.47 6.18 -12.66
N GLY A 197 12.71 5.68 -12.66
CA GLY A 197 13.78 6.15 -11.77
C GLY A 197 14.37 7.49 -12.19
N HIS A 198 14.57 7.70 -13.50
CA HIS A 198 15.26 8.88 -14.01
C HIS A 198 14.37 10.13 -14.12
N ASN A 199 13.12 9.98 -14.57
CA ASN A 199 12.27 11.12 -14.92
C ASN A 199 11.14 11.33 -13.89
N ILE A 200 11.27 12.38 -13.06
CA ILE A 200 10.26 12.67 -12.03
C ILE A 200 8.90 13.04 -12.61
N GLU A 201 8.86 13.65 -13.80
CA GLU A 201 7.61 13.96 -14.50
C GLU A 201 6.87 12.68 -14.91
N ILE A 202 7.60 11.70 -15.45
CA ILE A 202 7.04 10.38 -15.81
C ILE A 202 6.54 9.67 -14.55
N ALA A 203 7.31 9.68 -13.47
CA ALA A 203 6.91 9.14 -12.17
C ALA A 203 5.62 9.78 -11.64
N CYS A 204 5.51 11.12 -11.71
CA CYS A 204 4.31 11.86 -11.29
C CYS A 204 3.08 11.55 -12.17
N MET A 205 3.24 11.51 -13.49
CA MET A 205 2.17 11.16 -14.42
C MET A 205 1.72 9.71 -14.22
N ALA A 206 2.66 8.77 -14.13
CA ALA A 206 2.38 7.36 -13.85
C ALA A 206 1.65 7.21 -12.51
N TYR A 207 2.11 7.89 -11.46
CA TYR A 207 1.43 7.86 -10.16
C TYR A 207 0.00 8.40 -10.22
N ALA A 208 -0.23 9.49 -10.97
CA ALA A 208 -1.56 10.06 -11.15
C ALA A 208 -2.50 9.08 -11.88
N ILE A 209 -2.06 8.53 -13.01
CA ILE A 209 -2.82 7.55 -13.79
C ILE A 209 -3.15 6.32 -12.95
N VAL A 210 -2.14 5.72 -12.32
CA VAL A 210 -2.30 4.51 -11.51
C VAL A 210 -3.19 4.79 -10.29
N THR A 211 -3.15 5.99 -9.71
CA THR A 211 -4.05 6.39 -8.62
C THR A 211 -5.50 6.50 -9.06
N VAL A 212 -5.77 7.10 -10.22
CA VAL A 212 -7.12 7.17 -10.78
C VAL A 212 -7.67 5.77 -11.05
N LEU A 213 -6.88 4.90 -11.69
CA LEU A 213 -7.26 3.50 -11.93
C LEU A 213 -7.52 2.75 -10.61
N GLN A 214 -6.65 2.93 -9.62
CA GLN A 214 -6.81 2.29 -8.31
C GLN A 214 -8.11 2.70 -7.59
N LEU A 215 -8.50 3.97 -7.71
CA LEU A 215 -9.74 4.49 -7.14
C LEU A 215 -10.97 4.01 -7.93
N ALA A 216 -10.87 3.90 -9.26
CA ALA A 216 -11.93 3.36 -10.10
C ALA A 216 -12.24 1.88 -9.78
N PHE A 217 -11.23 1.09 -9.40
CA PHE A 217 -11.39 -0.31 -9.00
C PHE A 217 -11.85 -0.51 -7.54
N ASN A 218 -12.36 0.54 -6.88
CA ASN A 218 -12.81 0.43 -5.49
C ASN A 218 -14.16 -0.28 -5.37
N VAL A 219 -14.11 -1.55 -4.96
CA VAL A 219 -15.28 -2.37 -4.56
C VAL A 219 -15.60 -2.29 -3.06
#